data_AF-A0A2J7PSM2-F1
#
_entry.id   AF-A0A2J7PSM2-F1
#
_cell.length_a   1.000
_cell.length_b   1.000
_cell.length_c   1.000
_cell.angle_alpha   90.00
_cell.angle_beta   90.00
_cell.angle_gamma   90.00
#
_symmetry.space_group_name_H-M   'P 1'
#
loop_
_entity.id
_entity.type
_entity.pdbx_description
1 polymer ?
#
loop_
_entity_poly.entity_id
_entity_poly.type
_entity_poly.pdbx_seq_one_letter_code
_entity_poly.pdbx_strand_id
1 'polypeptide(L)'
;MNRKSKLSLKNKLILYKCIIKPIWTYGVQLWGCAKSRVLRTITNAPWYVSNRTLHNDLQVPYVTDEIRRLALLYKRRLQGHDNRLIEEIRNPPNVVRRLKR
;
A
#
# COMPACT_ATOMS: atom_id res chain seq x y z
N MET A 1 -3.32 -18.37 -1.22
CA MET A 1 -3.23 -18.65 0.24
C MET A 1 -4.62 -19.00 0.76
N ASN A 2 -4.96 -20.28 0.77
CA ASN A 2 -6.26 -20.74 1.25
C ASN A 2 -6.19 -20.99 2.77
N ARG A 3 -7.29 -20.74 3.51
CA ARG A 3 -7.41 -21.08 4.95
C ARG A 3 -7.11 -22.56 5.22
N LYS A 4 -7.40 -23.44 4.26
CA LYS A 4 -7.14 -24.90 4.35
C LYS A 4 -5.69 -25.33 4.06
N SER A 5 -4.78 -24.41 3.72
CA SER A 5 -3.39 -24.77 3.40
C SER A 5 -2.61 -25.14 4.66
N LYS A 6 -1.97 -26.33 4.67
CA LYS A 6 -1.13 -26.87 5.76
C LYS A 6 0.17 -26.09 6.04
N LEU A 7 0.46 -25.03 5.25
CA LEU A 7 1.63 -24.19 5.47
C LEU A 7 1.57 -23.46 6.81
N SER A 8 2.70 -23.41 7.51
CA SER A 8 2.85 -22.63 8.74
C SER A 8 2.55 -21.14 8.49
N LEU A 9 2.06 -20.46 9.52
CA LEU A 9 1.75 -19.03 9.44
C LEU A 9 2.97 -18.21 8.99
N LYS A 10 4.16 -18.58 9.48
CA LYS A 10 5.43 -17.95 9.11
C LYS A 10 5.72 -18.08 7.61
N ASN A 11 5.53 -19.25 7.02
CA ASN A 11 5.77 -19.45 5.58
C ASN A 11 4.75 -18.71 4.71
N LYS A 12 3.49 -18.65 5.16
CA LYS A 12 2.46 -17.81 4.52
C LYS A 12 2.85 -16.33 4.60
N LEU A 13 3.40 -15.86 5.71
CA LEU A 13 3.87 -14.49 5.86
C LEU A 13 5.02 -14.16 4.90
N ILE A 14 5.99 -15.07 4.76
CA ILE A 14 7.12 -14.92 3.83
C ILE A 14 6.60 -14.80 2.39
N LEU A 15 5.72 -15.70 1.98
CA LEU A 15 5.10 -15.64 0.65
C LEU A 15 4.30 -14.35 0.44
N TYR A 16 3.64 -13.82 1.48
CA TYR A 16 2.93 -12.55 1.40
C TYR A 16 3.91 -11.39 1.17
N LYS A 17 5.02 -11.37 1.91
CA LYS A 17 6.07 -10.36 1.77
C LYS A 17 6.78 -10.44 0.41
N CYS A 18 6.98 -11.63 -0.15
CA CYS A 18 7.69 -11.79 -1.42
C CYS A 18 6.80 -11.57 -2.65
N ILE A 19 5.55 -12.04 -2.64
CA ILE A 19 4.70 -12.04 -3.84
C ILE A 19 3.62 -10.97 -3.75
N ILE A 20 2.85 -10.95 -2.65
CA ILE A 20 1.71 -10.05 -2.53
C ILE A 20 2.17 -8.61 -2.32
N LYS A 21 3.23 -8.37 -1.53
CA LYS A 21 3.75 -7.02 -1.27
C LYS A 21 4.17 -6.28 -2.54
N PRO A 22 4.97 -6.82 -3.47
CA PRO A 22 5.30 -6.09 -4.70
C PRO A 22 4.07 -5.85 -5.58
N ILE A 23 3.23 -6.86 -5.83
CA ILE A 23 1.98 -6.70 -6.60
C ILE A 23 1.12 -5.59 -6.01
N TRP A 24 0.98 -5.60 -4.69
CA TRP A 24 0.18 -4.62 -4.00
C TRP A 24 0.84 -3.22 -3.97
N THR A 25 2.16 -3.12 -3.91
CA THR A 25 2.90 -1.84 -3.97
C THR A 25 2.61 -1.11 -5.28
N TYR A 26 2.50 -1.84 -6.39
CA TYR A 26 2.06 -1.27 -7.67
C TYR A 26 0.58 -0.84 -7.65
N GLY A 27 -0.30 -1.64 -7.04
CA GLY A 27 -1.74 -1.36 -6.94
C GLY A 27 -2.16 -0.50 -5.75
N VAL A 28 -1.22 0.18 -5.06
CA VAL A 28 -1.45 0.87 -3.78
C VAL A 28 -2.57 1.91 -3.86
N GLN A 29 -2.64 2.66 -4.97
CA GLN A 29 -3.65 3.69 -5.23
C GLN A 29 -5.04 3.10 -5.51
N LEU A 30 -5.11 1.90 -6.09
CA LEU A 30 -6.36 1.27 -6.50
C LEU A 30 -6.95 0.34 -5.42
N TRP A 31 -6.12 -0.19 -4.52
CA TRP A 31 -6.49 -1.24 -3.55
C TRP A 31 -6.52 -0.76 -2.09
N GLY A 32 -6.83 0.51 -1.83
CA GLY A 32 -6.89 1.09 -0.47
C GLY A 32 -7.81 0.31 0.48
N CYS A 33 -9.02 -0.03 0.02
CA CYS A 33 -10.07 -0.63 0.84
C CYS A 33 -10.01 -2.17 0.96
N ALA A 34 -9.39 -2.87 0.00
CA ALA A 34 -9.47 -4.35 -0.08
C ALA A 34 -8.55 -5.11 0.91
N LYS A 35 -7.72 -4.41 1.69
CA LYS A 35 -6.58 -5.05 2.37
C LYS A 35 -6.80 -5.70 3.71
N SER A 36 -7.59 -5.07 4.55
CA SER A 36 -7.86 -5.59 5.89
C SER A 36 -8.46 -7.00 5.80
N ARG A 37 -9.27 -7.26 4.77
CA ARG A 37 -9.79 -8.58 4.42
C ARG A 37 -8.71 -9.56 3.95
N VAL A 38 -7.77 -9.15 3.12
CA VAL A 38 -6.71 -10.04 2.60
C VAL A 38 -5.77 -10.48 3.73
N LEU A 39 -5.28 -9.56 4.56
CA LEU A 39 -4.41 -9.90 5.70
C LEU A 39 -5.09 -10.91 6.65
N ARG A 40 -6.36 -10.68 6.97
CA ARG A 40 -7.18 -11.59 7.79
C ARG A 40 -7.38 -12.95 7.17
N THR A 41 -7.56 -13.01 5.86
CA THR A 41 -7.76 -14.27 5.13
C THR A 41 -6.48 -15.12 5.16
N ILE A 42 -5.32 -14.48 5.04
CA ILE A 42 -4.00 -15.13 5.06
C ILE A 42 -3.65 -15.65 6.45
N THR A 43 -3.92 -14.83 7.48
CA THR A 43 -3.64 -15.14 8.88
C THR A 43 -4.68 -16.04 9.54
N ASN A 44 -5.80 -16.30 8.86
CA ASN A 44 -6.98 -16.95 9.42
C ASN A 44 -7.49 -16.24 10.70
N ALA A 45 -7.29 -14.92 10.78
CA ALA A 45 -7.65 -14.16 11.98
C ALA A 45 -9.18 -14.06 12.14
N PRO A 46 -9.71 -14.29 13.36
CA PRO A 46 -11.12 -14.09 13.68
C PRO A 46 -11.57 -12.64 13.51
N TRP A 47 -12.88 -12.44 13.39
CA TRP A 47 -13.45 -11.12 13.15
C TRP A 47 -13.30 -10.14 14.32
N TYR A 48 -13.06 -10.63 15.53
CA TYR A 48 -12.84 -9.83 16.73
C TYR A 48 -11.39 -9.35 16.89
N VAL A 49 -10.43 -9.88 16.12
CA VAL A 49 -9.03 -9.45 16.20
C VAL A 49 -8.87 -8.08 15.54
N SER A 50 -8.41 -7.09 16.32
CA SER A 50 -8.23 -5.74 15.81
C SER A 50 -7.20 -5.68 14.68
N ASN A 51 -7.38 -4.78 13.72
CA ASN A 51 -6.39 -4.56 12.66
C ASN A 51 -5.04 -4.14 13.26
N ARG A 52 -5.03 -3.38 14.37
CA ARG A 52 -3.80 -2.97 15.07
C ARG A 52 -2.99 -4.16 15.56
N THR A 53 -3.65 -5.14 16.18
CA THR A 53 -3.00 -6.39 16.62
C THR A 53 -2.40 -7.13 15.43
N LEU A 54 -3.14 -7.24 14.31
CA LEU A 54 -2.62 -7.87 13.09
C LEU A 54 -1.42 -7.13 12.51
N HIS A 55 -1.46 -5.81 12.46
CA HIS A 55 -0.34 -5.01 11.96
C HIS A 55 0.91 -5.15 12.84
N ASN A 56 0.76 -5.17 14.16
CA ASN A 56 1.85 -5.41 15.11
C ASN A 56 2.43 -6.82 14.98
N ASP A 57 1.59 -7.85 15.03
CA ASP A 57 2.03 -9.26 15.00
C ASP A 57 2.70 -9.63 13.67
N LEU A 58 2.20 -9.08 12.56
CA LEU A 58 2.71 -9.36 11.21
C LEU A 58 3.87 -8.44 10.83
N GLN A 59 4.11 -7.38 11.62
CA GLN A 59 5.05 -6.29 11.33
C GLN A 59 4.85 -5.72 9.92
N VAL A 60 3.59 -5.49 9.54
CA VAL A 60 3.23 -4.93 8.23
C VAL A 60 2.83 -3.47 8.42
N PRO A 61 3.48 -2.51 7.75
CA PRO A 61 3.11 -1.11 7.85
C PRO A 61 1.70 -0.86 7.29
N TYR A 62 1.06 0.20 7.76
CA TYR A 62 -0.22 0.60 7.20
C TYR A 62 -0.05 1.08 5.76
N VAL A 63 -1.14 0.96 5.00
CA VAL A 63 -1.21 1.42 3.61
C VAL A 63 -0.88 2.90 3.51
N THR A 64 -1.45 3.69 4.42
CA THR A 64 -1.23 5.12 4.52
C THR A 64 0.24 5.45 4.69
N ASP A 65 0.96 4.66 5.48
CA ASP A 65 2.38 4.88 5.73
C ASP A 65 3.22 4.49 4.52
N GLU A 66 2.88 3.40 3.83
CA GLU A 66 3.56 3.02 2.59
C GLU A 66 3.27 4.03 1.46
N ILE A 67 2.04 4.56 1.35
CA ILE A 67 1.70 5.63 0.40
C ILE A 67 2.55 6.88 0.70
N ARG A 68 2.61 7.31 1.97
CA ARG A 68 3.44 8.46 2.38
C ARG A 68 4.91 8.22 2.04
N ARG A 69 5.42 7.02 2.32
CA ARG A 69 6.79 6.63 2.01
C ARG A 69 7.07 6.68 0.51
N LEU A 70 6.19 6.11 -0.31
CA LEU A 70 6.32 6.14 -1.77
C LEU A 70 6.24 7.56 -2.31
N ALA A 71 5.33 8.38 -1.79
CA ALA A 71 5.22 9.80 -2.17
C ALA A 71 6.49 10.58 -1.84
N LEU A 72 7.11 10.33 -0.68
CA LEU A 72 8.39 10.93 -0.29
C LEU A 72 9.54 10.47 -1.19
N LEU A 73 9.63 9.18 -1.49
CA LEU A 73 10.64 8.64 -2.42
C LEU A 73 10.49 9.23 -3.81
N TYR A 74 9.25 9.34 -4.30
CA TYR A 74 8.94 9.97 -5.58
C TYR A 74 9.35 11.44 -5.57
N LYS A 75 8.98 12.21 -4.55
CA LYS A 75 9.39 13.61 -4.39
C LYS A 75 10.92 13.78 -4.40
N ARG A 76 11.66 12.90 -3.71
CA ARG A 76 13.13 12.93 -3.72
C ARG A 76 13.72 12.61 -5.09
N ARG A 77 13.17 11.62 -5.81
CA ARG A 77 13.59 11.32 -7.19
C ARG A 77 13.39 12.52 -8.11
N LEU A 78 12.27 13.22 -7.96
CA LEU A 78 11.95 14.40 -8.75
C LEU A 78 12.88 15.60 -8.48
N GLN A 79 13.48 15.70 -7.29
CA GLN A 79 14.38 16.81 -6.93
C GLN A 79 15.71 16.81 -7.70
N GLY A 80 16.10 15.71 -8.32
CA GLY A 80 17.36 15.60 -9.07
C GLY A 80 17.23 15.74 -10.58
N HIS A 81 16.04 16.07 -11.11
CA HIS A 81 15.79 16.17 -12.54
C HIS A 81 15.47 17.61 -12.97
N ASP A 82 16.23 18.14 -13.93
CA ASP A 82 16.00 19.45 -14.58
C ASP A 82 14.81 19.45 -15.56
N ASN A 83 13.74 18.72 -15.25
CA ASN A 83 12.55 18.70 -16.09
C ASN A 83 11.53 19.74 -15.62
N ARG A 84 11.34 20.80 -16.41
CA ARG A 84 10.40 21.90 -16.14
C ARG A 84 8.95 21.45 -15.90
N LEU A 85 8.51 20.35 -16.52
CA LEU A 85 7.16 19.80 -16.32
C LEU A 85 6.94 19.29 -14.88
N ILE A 86 8.01 18.89 -14.19
CA ILE A 86 7.94 18.47 -12.79
C ILE A 86 7.65 19.68 -11.89
N GLU A 87 8.15 20.87 -12.21
CA GLU A 87 7.86 22.10 -11.47
C GLU A 87 6.40 22.52 -11.60
N GLU A 88 5.80 22.36 -12.79
CA GLU A 88 4.36 22.62 -13.00
C GLU A 88 3.47 21.68 -12.17
N ILE A 89 3.86 20.41 -12.00
CA ILE A 89 3.13 19.46 -11.14
C ILE A 89 3.28 19.85 -9.66
N ARG A 90 4.45 20.36 -9.26
CA ARG A 90 4.75 20.77 -7.87
C ARG A 90 4.00 22.04 -7.48
N ASN A 91 3.91 22.99 -8.40
CA ASN A 91 3.19 24.25 -8.26
C ASN A 91 2.02 24.26 -9.25
N PRO A 92 0.94 23.52 -8.97
CA PRO A 92 -0.18 23.45 -9.88
C PRO A 92 -0.68 24.88 -10.13
N PRO A 93 -0.77 25.33 -11.40
CA PRO A 93 -1.34 26.64 -11.69
C PRO A 93 -2.75 26.69 -11.10
N ASN A 94 -3.13 27.87 -10.61
CA ASN A 94 -4.43 28.12 -9.97
C ASN A 94 -5.53 28.15 -11.04
N VAL A 95 -5.71 27.03 -11.74
CA VAL A 95 -6.70 26.86 -12.79
C VAL A 95 -7.97 26.41 -12.10
N VAL A 96 -8.99 27.27 -12.16
CA VAL A 96 -10.34 26.94 -11.72
C VAL A 96 -10.79 25.73 -12.55
N ARG A 97 -10.71 24.53 -11.97
CA ARG A 97 -11.10 23.28 -12.65
C ARG A 97 -12.59 23.32 -12.89
N ARG A 98 -13.01 23.81 -14.06
CA ARG A 98 -14.41 23.76 -14.49
C ARG A 98 -14.73 22.31 -14.83
N LEU A 99 -15.64 21.69 -14.06
CA LEU A 99 -16.22 20.40 -14.43
C LEU A 99 -16.91 20.61 -15.79
N LYS A 100 -16.45 19.93 -16.85
CA LYS A 100 -17.23 19.86 -18.08
C LYS A 100 -18.43 18.98 -17.79
N ARG A 101 -19.60 19.62 -17.71
CA ARG A 101 -20.91 18.95 -17.84
C ARG A 101 -21.03 18.34 -19.22
#